data_AF-A0A7J6TIZ5-F1
#
_entry.id   AF-A0A7J6TIZ5-F1
#
_cell.length_a   1.000
_cell.length_b   1.000
_cell.length_c   1.000
_cell.angle_alpha   90.00
_cell.angle_beta   90.00
_cell.angle_gamma   90.00
#
_symmetry.space_group_name_H-M   'P 1'
#
loop_
_entity.id
_entity.type
_entity.pdbx_description
1 polymer ?
#
loop_
_entity_poly.entity_id
_entity_poly.type
_entity_poly.pdbx_seq_one_letter_code
_entity_poly.pdbx_strand_id
1 'polypeptide(L)'
;MTSFFSNAADALKEMSEKGSKSTELGEDSKKELKRMEVERAGTFHQVSSIYQSDVEKVPKQSHHQKKESKAAPSKSEDEVKHEKELRRLRRSHPLGRVVNRKCSAPLLGMSAKGTNYRGIVNLMCLLLVALNLRLVLENLIKYGILLRPWEYLSINNLRHHLPLVYTLVLVLCCPALSYVIERYIAPGQKDRRLANTLQLSVLLAVLIGPLYTIETTSPHGLLAMGLLCCSVTYAMKIVSYWHVCHDLFWSVKKNKLEMLLADEKETLEVARKYPRCLSLKDMYMFIAYPTLCYQLWYPRYPHRNWMRLLKYTALLLFCLALQLIIMQQYMLPILLNARIMLMDSKSWRESVLIVAERVLKLAVPNLYCWLLMFFTLFHTWMNILAELTRFGDREFYLDWWNSVSFREYWQKWNLPVHYFILRHMYVPARRFGCSQDVAGMLCFVFSGVLHEYVSMIPFGLPFYTLVTQMFISQVPLMVLTDKKFIRDRPNLGSCIFWITFCFTGQPAAMMVFFLLKYM
;
A
#
# COMPACT_ATOMS: atom_id res chain seq x y z
N MET A 1 58.44 1.00 29.99
CA MET A 1 57.26 0.24 29.52
C MET A 1 56.15 0.13 30.56
N THR A 2 56.44 -0.11 31.85
CA THR A 2 55.43 -0.31 32.90
C THR A 2 54.49 0.89 33.17
N SER A 3 54.97 2.14 33.11
CA SER A 3 54.12 3.33 33.32
C SER A 3 53.03 3.52 32.24
N PHE A 4 53.29 3.09 31.01
CA PHE A 4 52.35 3.26 29.89
C PHE A 4 51.12 2.34 30.03
N PHE A 5 51.32 1.13 30.57
CA PHE A 5 50.23 0.20 30.86
C PHE A 5 49.38 0.60 32.07
N SER A 6 49.97 1.26 33.09
CA SER A 6 49.20 1.82 34.22
C SER A 6 48.23 2.89 33.72
N ASN A 7 48.73 3.89 32.99
CA ASN A 7 47.90 4.98 32.47
C ASN A 7 46.79 4.49 31.52
N ALA A 8 47.04 3.43 30.75
CA ALA A 8 46.03 2.80 29.90
C ALA A 8 44.96 2.04 30.71
N ALA A 9 45.35 1.37 31.80
CA ALA A 9 44.41 0.67 32.69
C ALA A 9 43.51 1.67 33.44
N ASP A 10 44.06 2.77 33.94
CA ASP A 10 43.30 3.81 34.62
C ASP A 10 42.35 4.55 33.67
N ALA A 11 42.77 4.85 32.45
CA ALA A 11 41.90 5.41 31.40
C ALA A 11 40.75 4.45 31.02
N LEU A 12 41.01 3.14 30.92
CA LEU A 12 39.97 2.13 30.69
C LEU A 12 38.99 2.01 31.87
N LYS A 13 39.47 2.18 33.10
CA LYS A 13 38.64 2.18 34.31
C LYS A 13 37.74 3.41 34.36
N GLU A 14 38.27 4.59 34.04
CA GLU A 14 37.50 5.83 33.94
C GLU A 14 36.46 5.79 32.80
N MET A 15 36.80 5.16 31.66
CA MET A 15 35.85 4.87 30.58
C MET A 15 34.77 3.85 30.99
N SER A 16 35.12 2.85 31.80
CA SER A 16 34.17 1.86 32.33
C SER A 16 33.17 2.50 33.29
N GLU A 17 33.61 3.37 34.19
CA GLU A 17 32.73 4.10 35.10
C GLU A 17 31.84 5.12 34.38
N LYS A 18 32.37 5.84 33.36
CA LYS A 18 31.57 6.72 32.50
C LYS A 18 30.57 5.92 31.65
N GLY A 19 30.95 4.73 31.18
CA GLY A 19 30.07 3.79 30.48
C GLY A 19 28.94 3.27 31.37
N SER A 20 29.26 2.85 32.60
CA SER A 20 28.28 2.38 33.59
C SER A 20 27.22 3.45 33.90
N LYS A 21 27.64 4.71 34.13
CA LYS A 21 26.73 5.85 34.31
C LYS A 21 25.88 6.20 33.08
N SER A 22 26.28 5.78 31.88
CA SER A 22 25.50 5.97 30.65
C SER A 22 24.48 4.84 30.37
N THR A 23 24.46 3.77 31.17
CA THR A 23 23.61 2.59 30.94
C THR A 23 22.39 2.53 31.88
N GLU A 24 22.23 3.49 32.78
CA GLU A 24 20.94 3.72 33.44
C GLU A 24 20.03 4.56 32.54
N LEU A 25 19.20 3.87 31.75
CA LEU A 25 18.00 4.45 31.14
C LEU A 25 17.13 5.04 32.27
N GLY A 26 17.25 6.35 32.46
CA GLY A 26 16.54 7.09 33.49
C GLY A 26 15.03 6.84 33.44
N GLU A 27 14.38 6.89 34.60
CA GLU A 27 12.97 6.53 34.71
C GLU A 27 12.06 7.29 33.75
N ASP A 28 12.37 8.55 33.43
CA ASP A 28 11.61 9.33 32.46
C ASP A 28 11.78 8.82 31.03
N SER A 29 12.95 8.30 30.64
CA SER A 29 13.12 7.66 29.32
C SER A 29 12.41 6.30 29.26
N LYS A 30 12.36 5.54 30.36
CA LYS A 30 11.54 4.32 30.48
C LYS A 30 10.04 4.62 30.52
N LYS A 31 9.62 5.73 31.15
CA LYS A 31 8.23 6.23 31.14
C LYS A 31 7.85 6.72 29.75
N GLU A 32 8.71 7.48 29.05
CA GLU A 32 8.50 7.86 27.65
C GLU A 32 8.43 6.64 26.73
N LEU A 33 9.30 5.63 26.90
CA LEU A 33 9.20 4.39 26.13
C LEU A 33 7.88 3.69 26.40
N LYS A 34 7.47 3.51 27.67
CA LYS A 34 6.15 2.95 28.00
C LYS A 34 5.00 3.80 27.49
N ARG A 35 5.11 5.13 27.49
CA ARG A 35 4.08 6.05 26.96
C ARG A 35 3.97 5.93 25.44
N MET A 36 5.09 5.84 24.73
CA MET A 36 5.16 5.63 23.28
C MET A 36 4.77 4.20 22.89
N GLU A 37 5.06 3.18 23.70
CA GLU A 37 4.57 1.81 23.51
C GLU A 37 3.06 1.74 23.76
N VAL A 38 2.53 2.46 24.76
CA VAL A 38 1.09 2.62 25.00
C VAL A 38 0.43 3.47 23.91
N GLU A 39 1.10 4.45 23.30
CA GLU A 39 0.60 5.16 22.12
C GLU A 39 0.70 4.32 20.84
N ARG A 40 1.73 3.49 20.67
CA ARG A 40 1.92 2.62 19.49
C ARG A 40 0.98 1.43 19.54
N ALA A 41 0.87 0.76 20.70
CA ALA A 41 -0.17 -0.22 20.98
C ALA A 41 -1.56 0.43 21.03
N GLY A 42 -1.67 1.69 21.46
CA GLY A 42 -2.90 2.47 21.45
C GLY A 42 -3.33 2.91 20.05
N THR A 43 -2.40 3.10 19.11
CA THR A 43 -2.67 3.36 17.69
C THR A 43 -3.00 2.06 16.97
N PHE A 44 -2.28 0.97 17.28
CA PHE A 44 -2.61 -0.38 16.78
C PHE A 44 -3.97 -0.87 17.31
N HIS A 45 -4.29 -0.63 18.58
CA HIS A 45 -5.62 -0.86 19.15
C HIS A 45 -6.63 0.17 18.68
N GLN A 46 -6.32 1.44 18.43
CA GLN A 46 -7.29 2.35 17.81
C GLN A 46 -7.64 1.86 16.41
N VAL A 47 -6.66 1.55 15.56
CA VAL A 47 -6.95 1.01 14.22
C VAL A 47 -7.68 -0.33 14.35
N SER A 48 -7.07 -1.37 14.93
CA SER A 48 -7.73 -2.69 15.02
C SER A 48 -9.07 -2.67 15.79
N SER A 49 -9.24 -1.92 16.88
CA SER A 49 -10.51 -1.88 17.63
C SER A 49 -11.58 -0.99 16.99
N ILE A 50 -11.24 0.15 16.38
CA ILE A 50 -12.20 0.99 15.61
C ILE A 50 -12.65 0.25 14.33
N TYR A 51 -11.88 -0.72 13.84
CA TYR A 51 -12.24 -1.56 12.68
C TYR A 51 -12.82 -2.94 13.03
N GLN A 52 -12.48 -3.58 14.16
CA GLN A 52 -12.95 -4.92 14.57
C GLN A 52 -13.93 -4.89 15.76
N SER A 53 -13.55 -4.31 16.90
CA SER A 53 -14.38 -4.34 18.14
C SER A 53 -15.74 -3.63 18.00
N ASP A 54 -15.82 -2.70 17.06
CA ASP A 54 -17.00 -1.91 16.76
C ASP A 54 -17.92 -2.52 15.69
N VAL A 55 -17.53 -3.63 15.08
CA VAL A 55 -18.34 -4.40 14.11
C VAL A 55 -19.10 -5.55 14.79
N GLU A 56 -18.63 -6.02 15.95
CA GLU A 56 -19.28 -7.10 16.73
C GLU A 56 -20.59 -6.67 17.43
N LYS A 57 -20.93 -5.38 17.45
CA LYS A 57 -22.14 -4.85 18.13
C LYS A 57 -23.34 -4.67 17.20
N VAL A 58 -23.67 -5.76 16.50
CA VAL A 58 -25.05 -6.05 16.06
C VAL A 58 -25.68 -6.92 17.14
N PRO A 59 -26.83 -6.55 17.73
CA PRO A 59 -27.34 -7.24 18.92
C PRO A 59 -27.83 -8.65 18.57
N LYS A 60 -27.18 -9.68 19.12
CA LYS A 60 -27.84 -10.96 19.39
C LYS A 60 -28.89 -10.71 20.48
N GLN A 61 -30.11 -11.20 20.27
CA GLN A 61 -31.14 -11.16 21.30
C GLN A 61 -30.84 -12.15 22.44
N SER A 62 -31.31 -11.78 23.63
CA SER A 62 -31.63 -12.61 24.80
C SER A 62 -30.61 -12.73 25.96
N HIS A 63 -31.16 -12.38 27.14
CA HIS A 63 -30.88 -12.71 28.56
C HIS A 63 -29.56 -12.39 29.32
N HIS A 64 -29.78 -11.77 30.50
CA HIS A 64 -29.02 -11.74 31.78
C HIS A 64 -27.49 -11.51 31.74
N GLN A 65 -26.94 -10.49 32.42
CA GLN A 65 -27.04 -10.25 33.86
C GLN A 65 -26.90 -8.76 34.26
N LYS A 66 -27.23 -8.46 35.52
CA LYS A 66 -27.27 -7.12 36.13
C LYS A 66 -26.30 -7.09 37.31
N LYS A 67 -25.37 -6.12 37.39
CA LYS A 67 -24.89 -5.45 38.63
C LYS A 67 -23.78 -4.41 38.38
N GLU A 68 -23.92 -3.28 39.07
CA GLU A 68 -22.90 -2.38 39.71
C GLU A 68 -21.48 -2.27 39.09
N SER A 69 -20.84 -1.10 38.90
CA SER A 69 -21.17 0.33 39.15
C SER A 69 -20.25 1.20 38.22
N LYS A 70 -20.09 2.54 38.25
CA LYS A 70 -20.45 3.63 39.18
C LYS A 70 -20.79 4.91 38.36
N ALA A 71 -20.76 6.11 38.96
CA ALA A 71 -21.30 7.35 38.38
C ALA A 71 -20.43 8.07 37.31
N ALA A 72 -21.11 8.53 36.25
CA ALA A 72 -20.77 9.68 35.40
C ALA A 72 -22.10 10.42 35.10
N PRO A 73 -22.11 11.74 34.80
CA PRO A 73 -23.37 12.48 34.68
C PRO A 73 -24.27 11.90 33.58
N SER A 74 -25.54 11.68 33.91
CA SER A 74 -26.51 11.00 33.07
C SER A 74 -26.92 11.86 31.88
N LYS A 75 -26.21 11.70 30.75
CA LYS A 75 -26.77 11.99 29.42
C LYS A 75 -28.12 11.28 29.30
N SER A 76 -29.11 11.95 28.72
CA SER A 76 -30.44 11.36 28.54
C SER A 76 -30.35 10.08 27.68
N GLU A 77 -31.25 9.12 27.88
CA GLU A 77 -31.20 7.88 27.10
C GLU A 77 -31.31 8.13 25.59
N ASP A 78 -32.02 9.20 25.21
CA ASP A 78 -32.15 9.64 23.83
C ASP A 78 -30.89 10.34 23.32
N GLU A 79 -30.16 11.13 24.12
CA GLU A 79 -28.81 11.57 23.77
C GLU A 79 -27.85 10.38 23.57
N VAL A 80 -27.94 9.35 24.41
CA VAL A 80 -27.09 8.15 24.28
C VAL A 80 -27.46 7.31 23.06
N LYS A 81 -28.75 7.17 22.72
CA LYS A 81 -29.20 6.55 21.47
C LYS A 81 -28.78 7.37 20.26
N HIS A 82 -29.01 8.68 20.29
CA HIS A 82 -28.63 9.62 19.24
C HIS A 82 -27.12 9.61 19.02
N GLU A 83 -26.29 9.65 20.07
CA GLU A 83 -24.83 9.58 19.98
C GLU A 83 -24.36 8.22 19.43
N LYS A 84 -25.01 7.11 19.79
CA LYS A 84 -24.74 5.78 19.20
C LYS A 84 -25.11 5.73 17.72
N GLU A 85 -26.23 6.32 17.32
CA GLU A 85 -26.67 6.40 15.92
C GLU A 85 -25.76 7.34 15.10
N LEU A 86 -25.36 8.49 15.65
CA LEU A 86 -24.34 9.39 15.12
C LEU A 86 -23.03 8.66 14.87
N ARG A 87 -22.50 7.94 15.86
CA ARG A 87 -21.26 7.17 15.73
C ARG A 87 -21.39 6.11 14.62
N ARG A 88 -22.55 5.44 14.51
CA ARG A 88 -22.85 4.53 13.39
C ARG A 88 -22.88 5.26 12.04
N LEU A 89 -23.50 6.44 11.95
CA LEU A 89 -23.59 7.24 10.72
C LEU A 89 -22.22 7.79 10.27
N ARG A 90 -21.41 8.34 11.18
CA ARG A 90 -20.05 8.84 10.90
C ARG A 90 -19.10 7.75 10.41
N ARG A 91 -19.05 6.61 11.10
CA ARG A 91 -18.16 5.48 10.79
C ARG A 91 -18.39 4.87 9.41
N SER A 92 -19.56 5.13 8.83
CA SER A 92 -20.11 4.33 7.75
C SER A 92 -20.25 5.10 6.43
N HIS A 93 -20.31 6.43 6.45
CA HIS A 93 -20.17 7.26 5.25
C HIS A 93 -18.68 7.52 4.93
N PRO A 94 -18.21 7.28 3.69
CA PRO A 94 -16.93 7.79 3.20
C PRO A 94 -16.60 9.23 3.67
N LEU A 95 -17.54 10.17 3.57
CA LEU A 95 -17.32 11.57 3.99
C LEU A 95 -16.93 11.70 5.48
N GLY A 96 -17.57 10.93 6.37
CA GLY A 96 -17.34 10.99 7.82
C GLY A 96 -16.10 10.23 8.30
N ARG A 97 -15.42 9.49 7.42
CA ARG A 97 -14.23 8.70 7.74
C ARG A 97 -12.99 9.28 7.05
N VAL A 98 -12.39 10.28 7.68
CA VAL A 98 -11.11 10.86 7.27
C VAL A 98 -9.98 9.94 7.72
N VAL A 99 -9.07 9.68 6.78
CA VAL A 99 -7.98 8.72 6.92
C VAL A 99 -6.68 9.44 7.31
N ASN A 100 -6.37 10.56 6.65
CA ASN A 100 -5.11 11.26 6.83
C ASN A 100 -5.32 12.44 7.79
N ARG A 101 -4.97 12.29 9.07
CA ARG A 101 -5.28 13.27 10.12
C ARG A 101 -4.08 14.02 10.69
N LYS A 102 -2.88 13.46 10.59
CA LYS A 102 -1.67 13.97 11.25
C LYS A 102 -0.47 13.88 10.31
N CYS A 103 0.56 14.67 10.59
CA CYS A 103 1.84 14.52 9.90
C CYS A 103 2.65 13.38 10.53
N SER A 104 2.46 12.15 10.05
CA SER A 104 3.26 10.98 10.46
C SER A 104 4.59 10.91 9.71
N ALA A 105 5.66 10.45 10.38
CA ALA A 105 6.94 10.15 9.75
C ALA A 105 6.96 8.71 9.18
N PRO A 106 7.68 8.43 8.08
CA PRO A 106 7.80 7.07 7.55
C PRO A 106 8.46 6.13 8.56
N LEU A 107 7.94 4.91 8.68
CA LEU A 107 8.41 3.94 9.69
C LEU A 107 9.86 3.48 9.48
N LEU A 108 10.31 3.30 8.22
CA LEU A 108 11.72 3.07 7.89
C LEU A 108 12.54 4.37 7.73
N GLY A 109 11.96 5.53 8.04
CA GLY A 109 12.64 6.82 7.95
C GLY A 109 13.69 6.97 9.06
N MET A 110 14.78 7.71 8.77
CA MET A 110 15.89 7.98 9.70
C MET A 110 15.46 8.59 11.07
N SER A 111 14.22 9.08 11.18
CA SER A 111 13.63 9.67 12.39
C SER A 111 12.80 8.70 13.24
N ALA A 112 12.62 7.44 12.84
CA ALA A 112 11.91 6.45 13.65
C ALA A 112 12.71 6.12 14.92
N LYS A 113 12.12 6.41 16.09
CA LYS A 113 12.73 6.16 17.41
C LYS A 113 12.41 4.72 17.87
N GLY A 114 13.44 3.99 18.29
CA GLY A 114 13.41 2.58 18.68
C GLY A 114 14.82 2.02 18.85
N THR A 115 14.94 0.72 19.15
CA THR A 115 16.24 0.04 19.32
C THR A 115 17.13 0.17 18.08
N ASN A 116 18.40 0.50 18.31
CA ASN A 116 19.28 1.07 17.28
C ASN A 116 19.95 0.02 16.38
N TYR A 117 19.18 -0.65 15.52
CA TYR A 117 19.71 -1.59 14.52
C TYR A 117 20.41 -0.92 13.32
N ARG A 118 20.71 0.39 13.37
CA ARG A 118 21.30 1.15 12.25
C ARG A 118 22.63 0.55 11.77
N GLY A 119 23.46 0.03 12.68
CA GLY A 119 24.71 -0.64 12.33
C GLY A 119 24.48 -1.86 11.43
N ILE A 120 23.49 -2.70 11.75
CA ILE A 120 23.13 -3.89 10.98
C ILE A 120 22.49 -3.50 9.64
N VAL A 121 21.60 -2.51 9.61
CA VAL A 121 21.00 -2.02 8.36
C VAL A 121 22.07 -1.44 7.43
N ASN A 122 22.98 -0.62 7.95
CA ASN A 122 24.10 -0.07 7.18
C ASN A 122 25.03 -1.19 6.69
N LEU A 123 25.31 -2.21 7.51
CA LEU A 123 26.09 -3.38 7.11
C LEU A 123 25.40 -4.19 6.01
N MET A 124 24.09 -4.42 6.11
CA MET A 124 23.32 -5.13 5.08
C MET A 124 23.28 -4.33 3.77
N CYS A 125 23.13 -3.01 3.82
CA CYS A 125 23.25 -2.15 2.64
C CYS A 125 24.67 -2.19 2.05
N LEU A 126 25.71 -2.17 2.89
CA LEU A 126 27.11 -2.23 2.44
C LEU A 126 27.44 -3.59 1.82
N LEU A 127 27.00 -4.69 2.42
CA LEU A 127 27.11 -6.04 1.86
C LEU A 127 26.34 -6.16 0.53
N LEU A 128 25.11 -5.64 0.46
CA LEU A 128 24.32 -5.62 -0.77
C LEU A 128 25.03 -4.84 -1.89
N VAL A 129 25.60 -3.67 -1.57
CA VAL A 129 26.45 -2.92 -2.51
C VAL A 129 27.68 -3.74 -2.88
N ALA A 130 28.49 -4.21 -1.93
CA ALA A 130 29.77 -4.88 -2.20
C ALA A 130 29.61 -6.18 -3.01
N LEU A 131 28.63 -7.01 -2.67
CA LEU A 131 28.34 -8.27 -3.37
C LEU A 131 27.88 -8.02 -4.81
N ASN A 132 27.08 -6.98 -5.06
CA ASN A 132 26.57 -6.67 -6.39
C ASN A 132 27.48 -5.73 -7.19
N LEU A 133 28.37 -4.95 -6.55
CA LEU A 133 29.26 -3.99 -7.21
C LEU A 133 30.15 -4.68 -8.23
N ARG A 134 30.64 -5.88 -7.93
CA ARG A 134 31.36 -6.72 -8.89
C ARG A 134 30.52 -6.97 -10.15
N LEU A 135 29.24 -7.32 -10.01
CA LEU A 135 28.34 -7.57 -11.15
C LEU A 135 27.94 -6.27 -11.88
N VAL A 136 27.78 -5.16 -11.16
CA VAL A 136 27.60 -3.83 -11.77
C VAL A 136 28.79 -3.51 -12.67
N LEU A 137 30.02 -3.70 -12.17
CA LEU A 137 31.26 -3.45 -12.90
C LEU A 137 31.42 -4.43 -14.07
N GLU A 138 31.21 -5.73 -13.87
CA GLU A 138 31.24 -6.72 -14.97
C GLU A 138 30.21 -6.40 -16.06
N ASN A 139 29.02 -5.91 -15.72
CA ASN A 139 28.01 -5.48 -16.69
C ASN A 139 28.42 -4.19 -17.41
N LEU A 140 28.97 -3.20 -16.70
CA LEU A 140 29.50 -1.97 -17.31
C LEU A 140 30.69 -2.27 -18.25
N ILE A 141 31.52 -3.26 -17.94
CA ILE A 141 32.63 -3.70 -18.79
C ILE A 141 32.12 -4.47 -20.03
N LYS A 142 31.19 -5.42 -19.84
CA LYS A 142 30.67 -6.27 -20.93
C LYS A 142 29.74 -5.55 -21.90
N TYR A 143 28.89 -4.65 -21.38
CA TYR A 143 27.78 -4.05 -22.14
C TYR A 143 27.84 -2.52 -22.21
N GLY A 144 28.79 -1.87 -21.52
CA GLY A 144 28.84 -0.42 -21.41
C GLY A 144 27.65 0.17 -20.66
N ILE A 145 27.38 1.45 -20.91
CA ILE A 145 26.13 2.08 -20.48
C ILE A 145 25.01 1.67 -21.45
N LEU A 146 24.33 0.57 -21.13
CA LEU A 146 23.16 0.06 -21.86
C LEU A 146 21.96 1.05 -21.87
N LEU A 147 21.92 1.98 -20.92
CA LEU A 147 20.89 3.01 -20.86
C LEU A 147 21.12 4.03 -21.98
N ARG A 148 20.36 3.87 -23.07
CA ARG A 148 20.24 4.85 -24.17
C ARG A 148 18.84 5.49 -24.21
N PRO A 149 18.47 6.40 -23.27
CA PRO A 149 17.16 7.05 -23.27
C PRO A 149 16.79 7.73 -24.60
N TRP A 150 17.79 8.26 -25.31
CA TRP A 150 17.63 8.92 -26.59
C TRP A 150 17.13 8.00 -27.73
N GLU A 151 17.40 6.70 -27.68
CA GLU A 151 16.87 5.74 -28.67
C GLU A 151 15.35 5.54 -28.49
N TYR A 152 14.86 5.52 -27.25
CA TYR A 152 13.42 5.48 -26.96
C TYR A 152 12.70 6.80 -27.31
N LEU A 153 13.41 7.92 -27.27
CA LEU A 153 12.94 9.26 -27.68
C LEU A 153 13.06 9.53 -29.18
N SER A 154 13.57 8.57 -29.97
CA SER A 154 13.65 8.68 -31.43
C SER A 154 12.26 8.81 -32.07
N ILE A 155 12.14 9.68 -33.08
CA ILE A 155 10.86 10.05 -33.72
C ILE A 155 10.10 8.82 -34.26
N ASN A 156 10.81 7.81 -34.79
CA ASN A 156 10.18 6.58 -35.28
C ASN A 156 9.59 5.73 -34.13
N ASN A 157 10.28 5.61 -33.00
CA ASN A 157 9.78 4.91 -31.81
C ASN A 157 8.62 5.68 -31.17
N LEU A 158 8.71 7.00 -31.12
CA LEU A 158 7.61 7.84 -30.64
C LEU A 158 6.35 7.65 -31.50
N ARG A 159 6.48 7.57 -32.84
CA ARG A 159 5.35 7.32 -33.75
C ARG A 159 4.68 5.96 -33.51
N HIS A 160 5.45 4.91 -33.22
CA HIS A 160 4.91 3.60 -32.86
C HIS A 160 4.21 3.61 -31.48
N HIS A 161 4.68 4.44 -30.55
CA HIS A 161 4.11 4.56 -29.21
C HIS A 161 3.09 5.71 -29.03
N LEU A 162 2.77 6.46 -30.10
CA LEU A 162 1.75 7.51 -30.08
C LEU A 162 0.40 7.07 -29.48
N PRO A 163 -0.15 5.88 -29.77
CA PRO A 163 -1.38 5.40 -29.14
C PRO A 163 -1.31 5.39 -27.61
N LEU A 164 -0.18 4.97 -27.02
CA LEU A 164 0.03 4.98 -25.57
C LEU A 164 0.06 6.41 -25.01
N VAL A 165 0.66 7.35 -25.74
CA VAL A 165 0.70 8.76 -25.33
C VAL A 165 -0.70 9.37 -25.35
N TYR A 166 -1.49 9.13 -26.41
CA TYR A 166 -2.89 9.58 -26.48
C TYR A 166 -3.73 9.00 -25.34
N THR A 167 -3.59 7.71 -25.03
CA THR A 167 -4.32 7.07 -23.94
C THR A 167 -3.85 7.53 -22.55
N LEU A 168 -2.56 7.84 -22.38
CA LEU A 168 -2.08 8.49 -21.16
C LEU A 168 -2.71 9.89 -20.99
N VAL A 169 -2.76 10.69 -22.05
CA VAL A 169 -3.44 12.01 -22.03
C VAL A 169 -4.94 11.86 -21.71
N LEU A 170 -5.61 10.87 -22.30
CA LEU A 170 -7.02 10.56 -21.98
C LEU A 170 -7.20 10.27 -20.47
N VAL A 171 -6.38 9.39 -19.90
CA VAL A 171 -6.41 9.06 -18.45
C VAL A 171 -6.11 10.29 -17.59
N LEU A 172 -5.22 11.20 -18.02
CA LEU A 172 -4.95 12.47 -17.34
C LEU A 172 -6.12 13.48 -17.42
N CYS A 173 -6.95 13.41 -18.47
CA CYS A 173 -8.13 14.26 -18.65
C CYS A 173 -9.37 13.74 -17.89
N CYS A 174 -9.50 12.43 -17.66
CA CYS A 174 -10.64 11.84 -16.96
C CYS A 174 -10.92 12.42 -15.55
N PRO A 175 -9.92 12.74 -14.70
CA PRO A 175 -10.15 13.49 -13.46
C PRO A 175 -10.80 14.87 -13.66
N ALA A 176 -10.44 15.62 -14.72
CA ALA A 176 -11.08 16.89 -15.03
C ALA A 176 -12.56 16.71 -15.41
N LEU A 177 -12.89 15.67 -16.19
CA LEU A 177 -14.27 15.32 -16.52
C LEU A 177 -15.07 14.96 -15.26
N SER A 178 -14.52 14.11 -14.39
CA SER A 178 -15.14 13.75 -13.11
C SER A 178 -15.40 14.97 -12.21
N TYR A 179 -14.47 15.93 -12.18
CA TYR A 179 -14.64 17.21 -11.50
C TYR A 179 -15.78 18.06 -12.11
N VAL A 180 -15.86 18.18 -13.43
CA VAL A 180 -16.93 18.94 -14.11
C VAL A 180 -18.31 18.35 -13.80
N ILE A 181 -18.43 17.01 -13.80
CA ILE A 181 -19.67 16.32 -13.44
C ILE A 181 -20.09 16.64 -11.99
N GLU A 182 -19.18 16.57 -11.01
CA GLU A 182 -19.52 16.85 -9.61
C GLU A 182 -19.82 18.33 -9.33
N ARG A 183 -19.13 19.27 -9.99
CA ARG A 183 -19.26 20.70 -9.69
C ARG A 183 -20.46 21.35 -10.40
N TYR A 184 -20.77 20.94 -11.63
CA TYR A 184 -21.78 21.60 -12.46
C TYR A 184 -23.03 20.75 -12.69
N ILE A 185 -22.87 19.45 -12.93
CA ILE A 185 -23.99 18.57 -13.33
C ILE A 185 -24.74 18.02 -12.10
N ALA A 186 -24.02 17.54 -11.09
CA ALA A 186 -24.62 16.93 -9.90
C ALA A 186 -25.51 17.89 -9.07
N PRO A 187 -25.13 19.16 -8.81
CA PRO A 187 -25.93 20.04 -7.95
C PRO A 187 -27.28 20.46 -8.54
N GLY A 188 -27.40 20.46 -9.87
CA GLY A 188 -28.65 20.82 -10.57
C GLY A 188 -29.70 19.70 -10.61
N GLN A 189 -29.41 18.50 -10.11
CA GLN A 189 -30.26 17.31 -10.25
C GLN A 189 -30.96 16.92 -8.94
N LYS A 190 -32.24 16.54 -9.02
CA LYS A 190 -32.98 16.00 -7.87
C LYS A 190 -32.49 14.59 -7.48
N ASP A 191 -32.30 13.71 -8.46
CA ASP A 191 -32.02 12.28 -8.26
C ASP A 191 -30.58 11.86 -8.60
N ARG A 192 -29.76 12.78 -9.13
CA ARG A 192 -28.33 12.55 -9.48
C ARG A 192 -28.05 11.40 -10.49
N ARG A 193 -29.08 10.83 -11.12
CA ARG A 193 -28.95 9.67 -12.03
C ARG A 193 -27.97 9.92 -13.18
N LEU A 194 -28.13 11.04 -13.89
CA LEU A 194 -27.28 11.41 -15.02
C LEU A 194 -25.83 11.71 -14.58
N ALA A 195 -25.63 12.34 -13.41
CA ALA A 195 -24.27 12.51 -12.89
C ALA A 195 -23.61 11.16 -12.59
N ASN A 196 -24.34 10.20 -12.00
CA ASN A 196 -23.80 8.88 -11.69
C ASN A 196 -23.54 8.03 -12.96
N THR A 197 -24.37 8.10 -14.01
CA THR A 197 -24.09 7.41 -15.28
C THR A 197 -22.89 8.01 -16.01
N LEU A 198 -22.70 9.33 -15.97
CA LEU A 198 -21.52 9.98 -16.52
C LEU A 198 -20.23 9.67 -15.74
N GLN A 199 -20.28 9.55 -14.41
CA GLN A 199 -19.12 9.08 -13.64
C GLN A 199 -18.77 7.63 -13.97
N LEU A 200 -19.78 6.77 -14.19
CA LEU A 200 -19.57 5.38 -14.60
C LEU A 200 -18.93 5.30 -16.00
N SER A 201 -19.37 6.11 -16.97
CA SER A 201 -18.74 6.12 -18.30
C SER A 201 -17.31 6.65 -18.28
N VAL A 202 -16.99 7.65 -17.44
CA VAL A 202 -15.62 8.10 -17.21
C VAL A 202 -14.76 6.99 -16.59
N LEU A 203 -15.28 6.26 -15.60
CA LEU A 203 -14.58 5.14 -14.97
C LEU A 203 -14.30 4.00 -15.97
N LEU A 204 -15.30 3.64 -16.78
CA LEU A 204 -15.15 2.64 -17.84
C LEU A 204 -14.12 3.08 -18.89
N ALA A 205 -14.10 4.35 -19.30
CA ALA A 205 -13.10 4.87 -20.23
C ALA A 205 -11.66 4.79 -19.70
N VAL A 206 -11.45 5.08 -18.40
CA VAL A 206 -10.13 4.98 -17.74
C VAL A 206 -9.58 3.55 -17.71
N LEU A 207 -10.47 2.55 -17.62
CA LEU A 207 -10.07 1.13 -17.58
C LEU A 207 -10.00 0.51 -18.98
N ILE A 208 -11.02 0.71 -19.83
CA ILE A 208 -11.10 0.05 -21.15
C ILE A 208 -10.15 0.70 -22.17
N GLY A 209 -9.93 2.02 -22.11
CA GLY A 209 -9.05 2.72 -23.05
C GLY A 209 -7.62 2.15 -23.09
N PRO A 210 -6.93 2.01 -21.94
CA PRO A 210 -5.63 1.34 -21.84
C PRO A 210 -5.60 -0.09 -22.37
N LEU A 211 -6.65 -0.89 -22.13
CA LEU A 211 -6.74 -2.26 -22.64
C LEU A 211 -6.70 -2.27 -24.17
N TYR A 212 -7.63 -1.54 -24.80
CA TYR A 212 -7.73 -1.45 -26.24
C TYR A 212 -6.43 -0.98 -26.89
N THR A 213 -5.75 0.00 -26.29
CA THR A 213 -4.46 0.50 -26.77
C THR A 213 -3.34 -0.53 -26.67
N ILE A 214 -3.29 -1.31 -25.59
CA ILE A 214 -2.24 -2.33 -25.38
C ILE A 214 -2.47 -3.52 -26.32
N GLU A 215 -3.72 -3.95 -26.51
CA GLU A 215 -4.09 -5.03 -27.43
C GLU A 215 -3.81 -4.66 -28.89
N THR A 216 -4.12 -3.43 -29.31
CA THR A 216 -3.89 -2.97 -30.69
C THR A 216 -2.43 -2.61 -31.00
N THR A 217 -1.66 -2.13 -30.03
CA THR A 217 -0.29 -1.60 -30.25
C THR A 217 0.82 -2.56 -29.80
N SER A 218 0.47 -3.63 -29.07
CA SER A 218 1.39 -4.62 -28.49
C SER A 218 2.70 -4.04 -27.90
N PRO A 219 2.63 -3.00 -27.04
CA PRO A 219 3.81 -2.29 -26.55
C PRO A 219 4.68 -3.13 -25.60
N HIS A 220 5.92 -2.68 -25.41
CA HIS A 220 6.85 -3.30 -24.46
C HIS A 220 6.23 -3.44 -23.06
N GLY A 221 6.31 -4.64 -22.47
CA GLY A 221 5.55 -5.01 -21.27
C GLY A 221 5.74 -4.08 -20.06
N LEU A 222 6.92 -3.49 -19.86
CA LEU A 222 7.13 -2.50 -18.79
C LEU A 222 6.33 -1.21 -19.00
N LEU A 223 6.13 -0.77 -20.24
CA LEU A 223 5.32 0.42 -20.56
C LEU A 223 3.83 0.12 -20.43
N ALA A 224 3.39 -1.06 -20.88
CA ALA A 224 2.03 -1.56 -20.66
C ALA A 224 1.71 -1.64 -19.15
N MET A 225 2.58 -2.27 -18.36
CA MET A 225 2.49 -2.35 -16.91
C MET A 225 2.37 -0.97 -16.25
N GLY A 226 3.23 -0.03 -16.66
CA GLY A 226 3.18 1.36 -16.18
C GLY A 226 1.84 2.05 -16.48
N LEU A 227 1.34 1.92 -17.71
CA LEU A 227 0.06 2.50 -18.13
C LEU A 227 -1.14 1.90 -17.36
N LEU A 228 -1.16 0.57 -17.18
CA LEU A 228 -2.24 -0.10 -16.42
C LEU A 228 -2.19 0.22 -14.93
N CYS A 229 -1.01 0.27 -14.31
CA CYS A 229 -0.84 0.75 -12.93
C CYS A 229 -1.35 2.18 -12.74
N CYS A 230 -1.03 3.09 -13.67
CA CYS A 230 -1.56 4.46 -13.67
C CYS A 230 -3.08 4.48 -13.83
N SER A 231 -3.63 3.73 -14.79
CA SER A 231 -5.07 3.56 -15.03
C SER A 231 -5.82 3.11 -13.77
N VAL A 232 -5.41 2.00 -13.14
CA VAL A 232 -6.04 1.50 -11.91
C VAL A 232 -5.92 2.51 -10.77
N THR A 233 -4.77 3.13 -10.60
CA THR A 233 -4.56 4.18 -9.57
C THR A 233 -5.53 5.36 -9.77
N TYR A 234 -5.70 5.81 -11.02
CA TYR A 234 -6.59 6.92 -11.35
C TYR A 234 -8.06 6.51 -11.20
N ALA A 235 -8.44 5.30 -11.63
CA ALA A 235 -9.78 4.74 -11.44
C ALA A 235 -10.16 4.68 -9.95
N MET A 236 -9.28 4.16 -9.08
CA MET A 236 -9.50 4.13 -7.63
C MET A 236 -9.66 5.55 -7.05
N LYS A 237 -8.84 6.52 -7.49
CA LYS A 237 -8.97 7.92 -7.06
C LYS A 237 -10.29 8.55 -7.50
N ILE A 238 -10.70 8.35 -8.76
CA ILE A 238 -11.98 8.85 -9.30
C ILE A 238 -13.16 8.24 -8.53
N VAL A 239 -13.13 6.93 -8.25
CA VAL A 239 -14.15 6.26 -7.39
C VAL A 239 -14.18 6.86 -5.98
N SER A 240 -13.03 7.13 -5.38
CA SER A 240 -12.98 7.75 -4.04
C SER A 240 -13.57 9.17 -4.04
N TYR A 241 -13.21 9.99 -5.03
CA TYR A 241 -13.76 11.34 -5.23
C TYR A 241 -15.27 11.31 -5.46
N TRP A 242 -15.75 10.44 -6.35
CA TRP A 242 -17.18 10.26 -6.66
C TRP A 242 -17.97 9.85 -5.41
N HIS A 243 -17.50 8.86 -4.65
CA HIS A 243 -18.16 8.43 -3.40
C HIS A 243 -18.26 9.55 -2.36
N VAL A 244 -17.19 10.34 -2.17
CA VAL A 244 -17.17 11.43 -1.20
C VAL A 244 -18.04 12.61 -1.65
N CYS A 245 -18.06 12.93 -2.94
CA CYS A 245 -18.94 13.98 -3.48
C CYS A 245 -20.42 13.56 -3.50
N HIS A 246 -20.70 12.27 -3.72
CA HIS A 246 -22.05 11.69 -3.57
C HIS A 246 -22.55 11.80 -2.13
N ASP A 247 -21.73 11.41 -1.15
CA ASP A 247 -22.04 11.60 0.26
C ASP A 247 -22.25 13.08 0.61
N LEU A 248 -21.39 13.98 0.12
CA LEU A 248 -21.47 15.41 0.38
C LEU A 248 -22.79 16.00 -0.12
N PHE A 249 -23.18 15.67 -1.36
CA PHE A 249 -24.45 16.05 -1.96
C PHE A 249 -25.65 15.64 -1.10
N TRP A 250 -25.72 14.37 -0.68
CA TRP A 250 -26.82 13.90 0.16
C TRP A 250 -26.77 14.45 1.59
N SER A 251 -25.59 14.71 2.13
CA SER A 251 -25.40 15.27 3.48
C SER A 251 -25.86 16.72 3.55
N VAL A 252 -25.58 17.52 2.51
CA VAL A 252 -26.12 18.88 2.35
C VAL A 252 -27.63 18.82 2.14
N LYS A 253 -28.13 18.04 1.18
CA LYS A 253 -29.58 17.95 0.87
C LYS A 253 -30.44 17.45 2.05
N LYS A 254 -29.86 16.66 2.98
CA LYS A 254 -30.55 16.15 4.18
C LYS A 254 -30.19 16.92 5.47
N ASN A 255 -29.45 18.04 5.38
CA ASN A 255 -28.93 18.80 6.53
C ASN A 255 -28.18 17.95 7.59
N LYS A 256 -27.55 16.84 7.17
CA LYS A 256 -26.77 15.95 8.06
C LYS A 256 -25.26 16.27 8.06
N LEU A 257 -24.85 17.37 7.44
CA LEU A 257 -23.44 17.70 7.24
C LEU A 257 -22.69 17.91 8.57
N GLU A 258 -23.25 18.73 9.46
CA GLU A 258 -22.63 19.03 10.76
C GLU A 258 -22.58 17.80 11.66
N MET A 259 -23.62 16.95 11.59
CA MET A 259 -23.69 15.66 12.29
C MET A 259 -22.56 14.70 11.87
N LEU A 260 -22.20 14.69 10.58
CA LEU A 260 -21.17 13.82 10.02
C LEU A 260 -19.73 14.33 10.23
N LEU A 261 -19.54 15.65 10.31
CA LEU A 261 -18.22 16.30 10.37
C LEU A 261 -17.93 17.04 11.69
N ALA A 262 -18.73 16.85 12.74
CA ALA A 262 -18.60 17.59 14.01
C ALA A 262 -17.20 17.49 14.67
N ASP A 263 -16.47 16.39 14.44
CA ASP A 263 -15.14 16.17 15.00
C ASP A 263 -14.04 16.92 14.23
N GLU A 264 -14.34 17.49 13.04
CA GLU A 264 -13.38 18.08 12.11
C GLU A 264 -13.87 19.41 11.53
N LYS A 265 -13.67 20.49 12.30
CA LYS A 265 -14.11 21.86 11.95
C LYS A 265 -13.60 22.34 10.59
N GLU A 266 -12.31 22.09 10.27
CA GLU A 266 -11.71 22.51 9.00
C GLU A 266 -12.38 21.84 7.79
N THR A 267 -12.63 20.53 7.86
CA THR A 267 -13.36 19.78 6.83
C THR A 267 -14.81 20.29 6.69
N LEU A 268 -15.47 20.61 7.81
CA LEU A 268 -16.84 21.15 7.83
C LEU A 268 -16.95 22.54 7.19
N GLU A 269 -16.02 23.46 7.47
CA GLU A 269 -16.00 24.81 6.90
C GLU A 269 -15.83 24.81 5.38
N VAL A 270 -15.03 23.89 4.84
CA VAL A 270 -14.90 23.67 3.40
C VAL A 270 -16.18 23.06 2.85
N ALA A 271 -16.72 22.02 3.50
CA ALA A 271 -17.91 21.30 3.06
C ALA A 271 -19.18 22.17 2.99
N ARG A 272 -19.35 23.12 3.93
CA ARG A 272 -20.46 24.10 3.93
C ARG A 272 -20.52 24.95 2.64
N LYS A 273 -19.42 25.08 1.89
CA LYS A 273 -19.33 25.85 0.64
C LYS A 273 -19.67 25.03 -0.62
N TYR A 274 -20.19 23.81 -0.49
CA TYR A 274 -20.60 22.97 -1.62
C TYR A 274 -21.67 23.68 -2.49
N PRO A 275 -21.60 23.62 -3.85
CA PRO A 275 -20.60 22.93 -4.67
C PRO A 275 -19.33 23.74 -4.97
N ARG A 276 -19.25 25.01 -4.55
CA ARG A 276 -18.12 25.92 -4.82
C ARG A 276 -16.81 25.49 -4.14
N CYS A 277 -16.88 24.60 -3.15
CA CYS A 277 -15.71 24.01 -2.47
C CYS A 277 -14.87 23.09 -3.37
N LEU A 278 -15.42 22.57 -4.46
CA LEU A 278 -14.69 21.70 -5.39
C LEU A 278 -13.89 22.55 -6.36
N SER A 279 -12.57 22.34 -6.49
CA SER A 279 -11.70 23.03 -7.44
C SER A 279 -10.92 22.06 -8.32
N LEU A 280 -10.71 22.41 -9.59
CA LEU A 280 -9.88 21.64 -10.52
C LEU A 280 -8.45 21.49 -9.99
N LYS A 281 -7.94 22.54 -9.32
CA LYS A 281 -6.63 22.53 -8.66
C LYS A 281 -6.56 21.46 -7.58
N ASP A 282 -7.60 21.34 -6.75
CA ASP A 282 -7.63 20.40 -5.63
C ASP A 282 -7.83 18.96 -6.12
N MET A 283 -8.56 18.76 -7.23
CA MET A 283 -8.62 17.48 -7.94
C MET A 283 -7.23 17.04 -8.41
N TYR A 284 -6.49 17.85 -9.17
CA TYR A 284 -5.15 17.46 -9.63
C TYR A 284 -4.12 17.34 -8.50
N MET A 285 -4.23 18.14 -7.43
CA MET A 285 -3.43 17.94 -6.21
C MET A 285 -3.74 16.59 -5.55
N PHE A 286 -5.01 16.16 -5.50
CA PHE A 286 -5.38 14.83 -5.02
C PHE A 286 -4.85 13.71 -5.92
N ILE A 287 -4.91 13.87 -7.25
CA ILE A 287 -4.29 12.94 -8.19
C ILE A 287 -2.78 12.81 -7.94
N ALA A 288 -2.09 13.90 -7.58
CA ALA A 288 -0.67 13.88 -7.22
C ALA A 288 -0.35 13.34 -5.81
N TYR A 289 -1.25 13.45 -4.82
CA TYR A 289 -0.98 13.00 -3.45
C TYR A 289 -0.78 11.46 -3.37
N PRO A 290 0.13 10.96 -2.51
CA PRO A 290 0.36 9.52 -2.30
C PRO A 290 -0.73 8.85 -1.43
N THR A 291 -2.00 9.16 -1.67
CA THR A 291 -3.18 8.55 -1.02
C THR A 291 -4.26 8.26 -2.06
N LEU A 292 -5.03 7.19 -1.85
CA LEU A 292 -6.16 6.81 -2.72
C LEU A 292 -7.50 7.28 -2.16
N CYS A 293 -7.55 7.78 -0.93
CA CYS A 293 -8.77 8.22 -0.25
C CYS A 293 -8.95 9.73 -0.35
N TYR A 294 -9.94 10.19 -1.12
CA TYR A 294 -10.27 11.61 -1.25
C TYR A 294 -10.78 12.20 0.07
N GLN A 295 -10.27 13.37 0.43
CA GLN A 295 -10.69 14.25 1.53
C GLN A 295 -10.71 15.70 1.02
N LEU A 296 -11.56 16.54 1.62
CA LEU A 296 -11.64 17.97 1.29
C LEU A 296 -10.44 18.76 1.82
N TRP A 297 -9.79 18.27 2.86
CA TRP A 297 -8.60 18.83 3.48
C TRP A 297 -7.57 17.73 3.73
N TYR A 298 -6.29 18.08 3.69
CA TYR A 298 -5.18 17.17 3.99
C TYR A 298 -4.10 17.87 4.82
N PRO A 299 -3.45 17.16 5.76
CA PRO A 299 -2.29 17.69 6.47
C PRO A 299 -1.15 17.98 5.49
N ARG A 300 -0.47 19.12 5.65
CA ARG A 300 0.63 19.56 4.78
C ARG A 300 1.80 20.14 5.57
N TYR A 301 3.02 19.92 5.07
CA TYR A 301 4.21 20.59 5.57
C TYR A 301 4.31 22.03 4.99
N PRO A 302 4.84 23.01 5.75
CA PRO A 302 4.94 24.39 5.28
C PRO A 302 5.92 24.53 4.11
N HIS A 303 7.11 23.93 4.24
CA HIS A 303 8.22 24.03 3.27
C HIS A 303 8.60 22.66 2.69
N ARG A 304 9.21 22.68 1.50
CA ARG A 304 9.80 21.49 0.84
C ARG A 304 11.26 21.32 1.26
N ASN A 305 11.66 20.11 1.62
CA ASN A 305 13.06 19.76 1.89
C ASN A 305 13.72 19.14 0.64
N TRP A 306 14.34 19.98 -0.19
CA TRP A 306 15.01 19.56 -1.43
C TRP A 306 16.18 18.58 -1.20
N MET A 307 16.89 18.69 -0.07
CA MET A 307 17.95 17.75 0.29
C MET A 307 17.38 16.34 0.58
N ARG A 308 16.22 16.26 1.25
CA ARG A 308 15.52 14.99 1.46
C ARG A 308 15.00 14.42 0.14
N LEU A 309 14.45 15.26 -0.74
CA LEU A 309 14.03 14.86 -2.08
C LEU A 309 15.19 14.25 -2.88
N LEU A 310 16.33 14.94 -2.95
CA LEU A 310 17.53 14.47 -3.65
C LEU A 310 18.03 13.12 -3.12
N LYS A 311 18.07 12.96 -1.78
CA LYS A 311 18.44 11.68 -1.14
C LYS A 311 17.52 10.54 -1.55
N TYR A 312 16.20 10.75 -1.55
CA TYR A 312 15.27 9.73 -2.02
C TYR A 312 15.40 9.48 -3.52
N THR A 313 15.58 10.50 -4.36
CA THR A 313 15.77 10.31 -5.81
C THR A 313 17.03 9.51 -6.13
N ALA A 314 18.16 9.78 -5.46
CA ALA A 314 19.37 8.99 -5.63
C ALA A 314 19.17 7.52 -5.20
N LEU A 315 18.48 7.32 -4.07
CA LEU A 315 18.13 5.99 -3.56
C LEU A 315 17.17 5.23 -4.50
N LEU A 316 16.24 5.93 -5.15
CA LEU A 316 15.33 5.37 -6.14
C LEU A 316 16.10 4.80 -7.33
N LEU A 317 17.00 5.60 -7.91
CA LEU A 317 17.83 5.19 -9.05
C LEU A 317 18.72 4.00 -8.71
N PHE A 318 19.33 3.99 -7.51
CA PHE A 318 20.12 2.88 -7.01
C PHE A 318 19.29 1.58 -6.90
N CYS A 319 18.11 1.63 -6.25
CA CYS A 319 17.28 0.45 -6.07
C CYS A 319 16.73 -0.09 -7.40
N LEU A 320 16.34 0.79 -8.34
CA LEU A 320 15.90 0.39 -9.68
C LEU A 320 17.02 -0.30 -10.47
N ALA A 321 18.24 0.24 -10.45
CA ALA A 321 19.40 -0.37 -11.11
C ALA A 321 19.71 -1.76 -10.52
N LEU A 322 19.69 -1.88 -9.19
CA LEU A 322 19.91 -3.16 -8.50
C LEU A 322 18.80 -4.18 -8.82
N GLN A 323 17.55 -3.75 -8.89
CA GLN A 323 16.42 -4.62 -9.26
C GLN A 323 16.56 -5.17 -10.69
N LEU A 324 16.98 -4.33 -11.65
CA LEU A 324 17.26 -4.77 -13.02
C LEU A 324 18.39 -5.80 -13.07
N ILE A 325 19.46 -5.61 -12.31
CA ILE A 325 20.58 -6.57 -12.22
C ILE A 325 20.10 -7.92 -11.66
N ILE A 326 19.31 -7.91 -10.59
CA ILE A 326 18.76 -9.15 -9.99
C ILE A 326 17.89 -9.90 -11.01
N MET A 327 17.00 -9.19 -11.71
CA MET A 327 16.15 -9.78 -12.74
C MET A 327 16.97 -10.38 -13.90
N GLN A 328 17.92 -9.63 -14.46
CA GLN A 328 18.66 -10.03 -15.66
C GLN A 328 19.72 -11.10 -15.38
N GLN A 329 20.47 -11.00 -14.27
CA GLN A 329 21.63 -11.85 -14.01
C GLN A 329 21.30 -13.11 -13.19
N TYR A 330 20.25 -13.06 -12.36
CA TYR A 330 19.89 -14.19 -11.48
C TYR A 330 18.57 -14.84 -11.89
N MET A 331 17.50 -14.06 -12.11
CA MET A 331 16.17 -14.63 -12.36
C MET A 331 16.02 -15.16 -13.79
N LEU A 332 16.42 -14.38 -14.80
CA LEU A 332 16.26 -14.75 -16.20
C LEU A 332 16.99 -16.06 -16.60
N PRO A 333 18.24 -16.33 -16.18
CA PRO A 333 18.91 -17.59 -16.50
C PRO A 333 18.22 -18.81 -15.86
N ILE A 334 17.69 -18.68 -14.64
CA ILE A 334 16.94 -19.76 -13.97
C ILE A 334 15.67 -20.10 -14.78
N LEU A 335 14.95 -19.08 -15.24
CA LEU A 335 13.72 -19.23 -16.02
C LEU A 335 13.97 -19.82 -17.41
N LEU A 336 15.00 -19.36 -18.13
CA LEU A 336 15.38 -19.92 -19.43
C LEU A 336 15.83 -21.40 -19.31
N ASN A 337 16.64 -21.72 -18.30
CA ASN A 337 17.08 -23.09 -18.04
C ASN A 337 15.93 -23.99 -17.57
N ALA A 338 14.92 -23.45 -16.88
CA ALA A 338 13.71 -24.20 -16.52
C ALA A 338 12.90 -24.59 -17.77
N ARG A 339 12.72 -23.66 -18.72
CA ARG A 339 12.03 -23.93 -20.00
C ARG A 339 12.68 -25.06 -20.78
N ILE A 340 14.01 -25.00 -20.97
CA ILE A 340 14.76 -26.01 -21.74
C ILE A 340 14.56 -27.40 -21.11
N MET A 341 14.79 -27.53 -19.80
CA MET A 341 14.63 -28.81 -19.11
C MET A 341 13.18 -29.33 -19.10
N LEU A 342 12.18 -28.45 -19.13
CA LEU A 342 10.78 -28.86 -19.22
C LEU A 342 10.42 -29.38 -20.61
N MET A 343 10.96 -28.77 -21.67
CA MET A 343 10.82 -29.26 -23.05
C MET A 343 11.48 -30.64 -23.25
N ASP A 344 12.63 -30.88 -22.60
CA ASP A 344 13.34 -32.16 -22.67
C ASP A 344 12.74 -33.26 -21.77
N SER A 345 11.91 -32.89 -20.77
CA SER A 345 11.35 -33.84 -19.80
C SER A 345 10.32 -34.79 -20.42
N LYS A 346 10.48 -36.10 -20.17
CA LYS A 346 9.65 -37.14 -20.82
C LYS A 346 8.51 -37.65 -19.94
N SER A 347 8.48 -37.24 -18.66
CA SER A 347 7.48 -37.71 -17.70
C SER A 347 7.00 -36.57 -16.81
N TRP A 348 5.70 -36.50 -16.54
CA TRP A 348 5.10 -35.47 -15.69
C TRP A 348 5.74 -35.39 -14.28
N ARG A 349 6.23 -36.52 -13.75
CA ARG A 349 6.92 -36.56 -12.45
C ARG A 349 8.25 -35.80 -12.48
N GLU A 350 8.99 -35.96 -13.57
CA GLU A 350 10.24 -35.25 -13.83
C GLU A 350 9.97 -33.75 -13.99
N SER A 351 8.96 -33.37 -14.78
CA SER A 351 8.54 -31.98 -14.96
C SER A 351 8.15 -31.31 -13.62
N VAL A 352 7.41 -32.01 -12.74
CA VAL A 352 7.05 -31.49 -11.41
C VAL A 352 8.29 -31.29 -10.52
N LEU A 353 9.24 -32.23 -10.53
CA LEU A 353 10.49 -32.10 -9.77
C LEU A 353 11.37 -30.95 -10.29
N ILE A 354 11.44 -30.78 -11.62
CA ILE A 354 12.14 -29.65 -12.25
C ILE A 354 11.49 -28.32 -11.83
N VAL A 355 10.16 -28.19 -11.90
CA VAL A 355 9.46 -26.98 -11.46
C VAL A 355 9.72 -26.71 -9.98
N ALA A 356 9.63 -27.73 -9.11
CA ALA A 356 9.86 -27.56 -7.68
C ALA A 356 11.29 -27.07 -7.36
N GLU A 357 12.31 -27.70 -7.95
CA GLU A 357 13.71 -27.29 -7.79
C GLU A 357 13.97 -25.88 -8.31
N ARG A 358 13.39 -25.54 -9.48
CA ARG A 358 13.57 -24.21 -10.11
C ARG A 358 12.83 -23.11 -9.35
N VAL A 359 11.67 -23.40 -8.77
CA VAL A 359 10.94 -22.49 -7.86
C VAL A 359 11.76 -22.24 -6.58
N LEU A 360 12.38 -23.27 -5.99
CA LEU A 360 13.27 -23.10 -4.83
C LEU A 360 14.51 -22.25 -5.15
N LYS A 361 15.13 -22.44 -6.33
CA LYS A 361 16.22 -21.58 -6.81
C LYS A 361 15.78 -20.14 -7.07
N LEU A 362 14.56 -19.93 -7.54
CA LEU A 362 14.00 -18.61 -7.79
C LEU A 362 13.57 -17.87 -6.51
N ALA A 363 13.26 -18.59 -5.42
CA ALA A 363 12.74 -18.03 -4.17
C ALA A 363 13.61 -16.89 -3.60
N VAL A 364 14.92 -17.09 -3.49
CA VAL A 364 15.87 -16.10 -2.92
C VAL A 364 15.97 -14.83 -3.78
N PRO A 365 16.30 -14.88 -5.10
CA PRO A 365 16.36 -13.66 -5.91
C PRO A 365 14.98 -12.99 -6.08
N ASN A 366 13.88 -13.76 -6.10
CA ASN A 366 12.53 -13.21 -6.07
C ASN A 366 12.26 -12.42 -4.79
N LEU A 367 12.60 -12.98 -3.62
CA LEU A 367 12.45 -12.31 -2.33
C LEU A 367 13.22 -10.98 -2.29
N TYR A 368 14.48 -10.97 -2.73
CA TYR A 368 15.26 -9.72 -2.83
C TYR A 368 14.62 -8.71 -3.78
N CYS A 369 14.21 -9.14 -4.97
CA CYS A 369 13.55 -8.28 -5.95
C CYS A 369 12.26 -7.66 -5.40
N TRP A 370 11.47 -8.44 -4.65
CA TRP A 370 10.21 -7.99 -4.07
C TRP A 370 10.40 -7.06 -2.87
N LEU A 371 11.37 -7.32 -1.99
CA LEU A 371 11.75 -6.43 -0.90
C LEU A 371 12.32 -5.09 -1.42
N LEU A 372 13.10 -5.14 -2.51
CA LEU A 372 13.56 -3.93 -3.19
C LEU A 372 12.40 -3.17 -3.84
N MET A 373 11.45 -3.87 -4.48
CA MET A 373 10.24 -3.25 -5.03
C MET A 373 9.41 -2.56 -3.93
N PHE A 374 9.21 -3.21 -2.78
CA PHE A 374 8.55 -2.59 -1.61
C PHE A 374 9.18 -1.26 -1.24
N PHE A 375 10.49 -1.29 -1.02
CA PHE A 375 11.25 -0.14 -0.56
C PHE A 375 11.28 0.97 -1.61
N THR A 376 11.52 0.62 -2.87
CA THR A 376 11.51 1.53 -4.02
C THR A 376 10.16 2.24 -4.16
N LEU A 377 9.05 1.51 -4.07
CA LEU A 377 7.71 2.04 -4.25
C LEU A 377 7.22 2.78 -2.99
N PHE A 378 7.02 2.07 -1.89
CA PHE A 378 6.33 2.58 -0.70
C PHE A 378 7.19 3.45 0.20
N HIS A 379 8.49 3.16 0.33
CA HIS A 379 9.38 4.04 1.09
C HIS A 379 9.85 5.20 0.22
N THR A 380 10.51 4.93 -0.91
CA THR A 380 11.24 5.96 -1.66
C THR A 380 10.31 6.78 -2.56
N TRP A 381 9.59 6.16 -3.50
CA TRP A 381 8.74 6.88 -4.46
C TRP A 381 7.58 7.63 -3.81
N MET A 382 6.87 7.01 -2.85
CA MET A 382 5.77 7.71 -2.15
C MET A 382 6.28 8.88 -1.29
N ASN A 383 7.51 8.82 -0.73
CA ASN A 383 8.10 9.98 -0.06
C ASN A 383 8.57 11.08 -1.02
N ILE A 384 9.04 10.74 -2.23
CA ILE A 384 9.32 11.70 -3.30
C ILE A 384 8.03 12.46 -3.64
N LEU A 385 6.93 11.75 -3.90
CA LEU A 385 5.62 12.36 -4.15
C LEU A 385 5.13 13.20 -2.97
N ALA A 386 5.27 12.71 -1.73
CA ALA A 386 4.88 13.46 -0.53
C ALA A 386 5.67 14.76 -0.37
N GLU A 387 6.98 14.76 -0.62
CA GLU A 387 7.83 15.95 -0.51
C GLU A 387 7.51 16.96 -1.63
N LEU A 388 7.33 16.50 -2.88
CA LEU A 388 6.93 17.34 -4.01
C LEU A 388 5.57 18.02 -3.76
N THR A 389 4.58 17.28 -3.28
CA THR A 389 3.22 17.78 -3.02
C THR A 389 3.05 18.46 -1.66
N ARG A 390 4.07 18.42 -0.80
CA ARG A 390 4.06 18.81 0.63
C ARG A 390 3.05 18.03 1.49
N PHE A 391 2.71 16.80 1.10
CA PHE A 391 1.81 15.93 1.85
C PHE A 391 2.38 15.60 3.24
N GLY A 392 1.56 15.80 4.27
CA GLY A 392 1.93 15.70 5.68
C GLY A 392 1.99 14.25 6.18
N ASP A 393 1.02 13.44 5.80
CA ASP A 393 0.90 12.05 6.25
C ASP A 393 1.81 11.14 5.42
N ARG A 394 2.82 10.52 6.04
CA ARG A 394 3.80 9.66 5.33
C ARG A 394 3.81 8.23 5.85
N GLU A 395 2.72 7.82 6.50
CA GLU A 395 2.49 6.47 7.00
C GLU A 395 1.84 5.61 5.91
N PHE A 396 2.65 5.18 4.93
CA PHE A 396 2.18 4.37 3.79
C PHE A 396 2.10 2.86 4.08
N TYR A 397 2.74 2.42 5.17
CA TYR A 397 2.80 1.03 5.64
C TYR A 397 3.15 0.99 7.13
N LEU A 398 2.84 -0.13 7.78
CA LEU A 398 3.23 -0.45 9.15
C LEU A 398 4.35 -1.51 9.18
N ASP A 399 4.64 -2.06 10.35
CA ASP A 399 5.67 -3.08 10.61
C ASP A 399 5.26 -4.48 10.12
N TRP A 400 4.87 -4.59 8.84
CA TRP A 400 4.33 -5.82 8.25
C TRP A 400 5.30 -7.02 8.32
N TRP A 401 6.61 -6.78 8.43
CA TRP A 401 7.64 -7.81 8.59
C TRP A 401 7.55 -8.55 9.93
N ASN A 402 6.91 -7.96 10.94
CA ASN A 402 6.62 -8.56 12.24
C ASN A 402 5.27 -9.31 12.28
N SER A 403 4.55 -9.42 11.16
CA SER A 403 3.19 -9.99 11.16
C SER A 403 3.19 -11.46 11.59
N VAL A 404 2.28 -11.81 12.49
CA VAL A 404 2.10 -13.19 12.99
C VAL A 404 1.12 -13.97 12.10
N SER A 405 0.27 -13.27 11.34
CA SER A 405 -0.73 -13.87 10.44
C SER A 405 -0.77 -13.18 9.07
N PHE A 406 -1.23 -13.90 8.05
CA PHE A 406 -1.43 -13.32 6.71
C PHE A 406 -2.53 -12.23 6.71
N ARG A 407 -3.51 -12.32 7.62
CA ARG A 407 -4.52 -11.27 7.80
C ARG A 407 -3.88 -9.93 8.20
N GLU A 408 -2.99 -9.98 9.19
CA GLU A 408 -2.28 -8.80 9.70
C GLU A 408 -1.36 -8.20 8.62
N TYR A 409 -0.61 -9.04 7.91
CA TYR A 409 0.24 -8.62 6.80
C TYR A 409 -0.54 -7.80 5.74
N TRP A 410 -1.69 -8.31 5.28
CA TRP A 410 -2.51 -7.61 4.27
C TRP A 410 -3.11 -6.29 4.77
N GLN A 411 -3.17 -6.06 6.09
CA GLN A 411 -3.59 -4.79 6.68
C GLN A 411 -2.43 -3.80 6.85
N LYS A 412 -1.20 -4.30 7.04
CA LYS A 412 0.00 -3.49 7.32
C LYS A 412 0.81 -3.10 6.07
N TRP A 413 0.78 -3.92 5.02
CA TRP A 413 1.67 -3.81 3.85
C TRP A 413 1.48 -2.53 3.00
N ASN A 414 0.24 -2.20 2.64
CA ASN A 414 -0.10 -1.09 1.75
C ASN A 414 -1.33 -0.35 2.29
N LEU A 415 -1.08 0.61 3.17
CA LEU A 415 -2.16 1.38 3.82
C LEU A 415 -3.04 2.16 2.83
N PRO A 416 -2.52 2.83 1.78
CA PRO A 416 -3.34 3.53 0.79
C PRO A 416 -4.42 2.64 0.12
N VAL A 417 -4.06 1.42 -0.29
CA VAL A 417 -5.01 0.46 -0.87
C VAL A 417 -5.91 -0.16 0.19
N HIS A 418 -5.35 -0.52 1.36
CA HIS A 418 -6.11 -1.07 2.48
C HIS A 418 -7.23 -0.11 2.91
N TYR A 419 -6.91 1.17 3.15
CA TYR A 419 -7.89 2.19 3.51
C TYR A 419 -8.91 2.46 2.41
N PHE A 420 -8.52 2.41 1.13
CA PHE A 420 -9.47 2.55 0.01
C PHE A 420 -10.51 1.42 0.02
N ILE A 421 -10.07 0.16 0.02
CA ILE A 421 -10.94 -1.02 0.03
C ILE A 421 -11.84 -0.99 1.27
N LEU A 422 -11.28 -0.65 2.42
CA LEU A 422 -11.98 -0.61 3.69
C LEU A 422 -13.08 0.47 3.72
N ARG A 423 -12.79 1.69 3.26
CA ARG A 423 -13.71 2.83 3.25
C ARG A 423 -14.77 2.74 2.15
N HIS A 424 -14.41 2.27 0.96
CA HIS A 424 -15.26 2.33 -0.23
C HIS A 424 -15.90 0.99 -0.64
N MET A 425 -15.47 -0.14 -0.06
CA MET A 425 -16.05 -1.46 -0.36
C MET A 425 -16.50 -2.20 0.90
N TYR A 426 -15.60 -2.49 1.84
CA TYR A 426 -15.91 -3.33 3.00
C TYR A 426 -16.99 -2.71 3.89
N VAL A 427 -16.82 -1.43 4.27
CA VAL A 427 -17.80 -0.73 5.11
C VAL A 427 -19.17 -0.61 4.41
N PRO A 428 -19.29 -0.18 3.14
CA PRO A 428 -20.54 -0.27 2.39
C PRO A 428 -21.14 -1.68 2.31
N ALA A 429 -20.38 -2.72 1.99
CA ALA A 429 -20.87 -4.10 1.92
C ALA A 429 -21.45 -4.58 3.26
N ARG A 430 -20.79 -4.28 4.38
CA ARG A 430 -21.31 -4.57 5.72
C ARG A 430 -22.60 -3.78 6.04
N ARG A 431 -22.81 -2.58 5.48
CA ARG A 431 -24.07 -1.81 5.60
C ARG A 431 -25.21 -2.45 4.81
N PHE A 432 -24.92 -3.05 3.64
CA PHE A 432 -25.90 -3.80 2.84
C PHE A 432 -26.29 -5.17 3.45
N GLY A 433 -25.76 -5.52 4.63
CA GLY A 433 -26.09 -6.74 5.35
C GLY A 433 -25.19 -7.94 5.06
N CYS A 434 -24.15 -7.80 4.22
CA CYS A 434 -23.18 -8.87 3.99
C CYS A 434 -22.49 -9.29 5.30
N SER A 435 -22.25 -10.59 5.50
CA SER A 435 -21.47 -11.10 6.64
C SER A 435 -20.00 -10.60 6.59
N GLN A 436 -19.26 -10.75 7.68
CA GLN A 436 -17.86 -10.35 7.75
C GLN A 436 -17.01 -11.11 6.72
N ASP A 437 -17.23 -12.41 6.60
CA ASP A 437 -16.46 -13.29 5.72
C ASP A 437 -16.83 -13.06 4.24
N VAL A 438 -18.11 -12.83 3.93
CA VAL A 438 -18.55 -12.46 2.58
C VAL A 438 -17.99 -11.09 2.18
N ALA A 439 -18.05 -10.08 3.05
CA ALA A 439 -17.48 -8.76 2.78
C ALA A 439 -15.94 -8.83 2.61
N GLY A 440 -15.26 -9.67 3.39
CA GLY A 440 -13.83 -9.95 3.23
C GLY A 440 -13.52 -10.63 1.90
N MET A 441 -14.27 -11.67 1.53
CA MET A 441 -14.12 -12.39 0.27
C MET A 441 -14.32 -11.47 -0.94
N LEU A 442 -15.36 -10.63 -0.93
CA LEU A 442 -15.60 -9.63 -1.99
C LEU A 442 -14.42 -8.66 -2.15
N CYS A 443 -13.78 -8.26 -1.06
CA CYS A 443 -12.57 -7.42 -1.10
C CYS A 443 -11.37 -8.17 -1.71
N PHE A 444 -11.20 -9.46 -1.40
CA PHE A 444 -10.14 -10.28 -2.00
C PHE A 444 -10.37 -10.56 -3.49
N VAL A 445 -11.61 -10.88 -3.89
CA VAL A 445 -11.96 -11.07 -5.32
C VAL A 445 -11.70 -9.79 -6.11
N PHE A 446 -12.15 -8.63 -5.61
CA PHE A 446 -11.87 -7.34 -6.26
C PHE A 446 -10.36 -7.06 -6.38
N SER A 447 -9.60 -7.32 -5.32
CA SER A 447 -8.14 -7.15 -5.36
C SER A 447 -7.49 -8.11 -6.37
N GLY A 448 -7.92 -9.37 -6.42
CA GLY A 448 -7.44 -10.37 -7.39
C GLY A 448 -7.71 -9.95 -8.84
N VAL A 449 -8.91 -9.47 -9.15
CA VAL A 449 -9.29 -8.97 -10.49
C VAL A 449 -8.42 -7.78 -10.93
N LEU A 450 -8.11 -6.84 -10.02
CA LEU A 450 -7.20 -5.74 -10.32
C LEU A 450 -5.76 -6.22 -10.53
N HIS A 451 -5.28 -7.20 -9.76
CA HIS A 451 -3.96 -7.78 -9.96
C HIS A 451 -3.89 -8.60 -11.26
N GLU A 452 -4.95 -9.31 -11.67
CA GLU A 452 -5.03 -9.97 -12.98
C GLU A 452 -4.90 -8.96 -14.13
N TYR A 453 -5.71 -7.90 -14.08
CA TYR A 453 -5.71 -6.80 -15.07
C TYR A 453 -4.31 -6.18 -15.21
N VAL A 454 -3.63 -5.90 -14.10
CA VAL A 454 -2.28 -5.33 -14.09
C VAL A 454 -1.21 -6.37 -14.48
N SER A 455 -1.39 -7.66 -14.18
CA SER A 455 -0.31 -8.66 -14.28
C SER A 455 -0.32 -9.53 -15.53
N MET A 456 -1.48 -9.83 -16.13
CA MET A 456 -1.56 -10.69 -17.33
C MET A 456 -1.36 -9.89 -18.62
N ILE A 457 -2.05 -8.76 -18.69
CA ILE A 457 -2.24 -7.98 -19.93
C ILE A 457 -0.91 -7.38 -20.45
N PRO A 458 0.00 -6.85 -19.60
CA PRO A 458 1.34 -6.43 -20.04
C PRO A 458 2.23 -7.55 -20.58
N PHE A 459 1.92 -8.81 -20.26
CA PHE A 459 2.63 -9.97 -20.77
C PHE A 459 2.03 -10.48 -22.09
N GLY A 460 0.91 -9.94 -22.54
CA GLY A 460 0.17 -10.44 -23.71
C GLY A 460 -0.60 -11.74 -23.43
N LEU A 461 -0.79 -12.07 -22.15
CA LEU A 461 -1.61 -13.21 -21.73
C LEU A 461 -3.07 -12.77 -21.61
N PRO A 462 -4.05 -13.56 -22.11
CA PRO A 462 -5.46 -13.25 -21.94
C PRO A 462 -5.91 -13.44 -20.48
N PHE A 463 -7.10 -12.95 -20.16
CA PHE A 463 -7.62 -12.88 -18.79
C PHE A 463 -8.10 -14.25 -18.27
N TYR A 464 -7.16 -15.13 -17.90
CA TYR A 464 -7.44 -16.50 -17.45
C TYR A 464 -8.02 -16.60 -16.02
N THR A 465 -8.10 -15.50 -15.25
CA THR A 465 -8.49 -15.45 -13.82
C THR A 465 -7.52 -16.17 -12.87
N LEU A 466 -6.33 -16.54 -13.34
CA LEU A 466 -5.36 -17.35 -12.60
C LEU A 466 -4.80 -16.60 -11.38
N VAL A 467 -4.47 -15.31 -11.53
CA VAL A 467 -4.01 -14.47 -10.42
C VAL A 467 -5.12 -14.31 -9.39
N THR A 468 -6.35 -14.12 -9.85
CA THR A 468 -7.54 -14.00 -9.00
C THR A 468 -7.75 -15.27 -8.16
N GLN A 469 -7.62 -16.45 -8.79
CA GLN A 469 -7.67 -17.74 -8.09
C GLN A 469 -6.51 -17.90 -7.09
N MET A 470 -5.29 -17.50 -7.44
CA MET A 470 -4.12 -17.49 -6.53
C MET A 470 -4.30 -16.55 -5.33
N PHE A 471 -5.02 -15.44 -5.47
CA PHE A 471 -5.37 -14.58 -4.34
C PHE A 471 -6.41 -15.24 -3.42
N ILE A 472 -7.45 -15.87 -4.01
CA ILE A 472 -8.49 -16.57 -3.25
C ILE A 472 -7.91 -17.79 -2.50
N SER A 473 -6.95 -18.50 -3.08
CA SER A 473 -6.30 -19.67 -2.44
C SER A 473 -5.49 -19.32 -1.18
N GLN A 474 -5.21 -18.03 -0.92
CA GLN A 474 -4.62 -17.58 0.33
C GLN A 474 -5.63 -17.44 1.48
N VAL A 475 -6.95 -17.44 1.22
CA VAL A 475 -7.96 -17.30 2.28
C VAL A 475 -7.93 -18.49 3.27
N PRO A 476 -7.84 -19.77 2.84
CA PRO A 476 -7.60 -20.89 3.76
C PRO A 476 -6.34 -20.74 4.63
N LEU A 477 -5.26 -20.20 4.07
CA LEU A 477 -4.00 -19.93 4.77
C LEU A 477 -4.16 -18.81 5.82
N MET A 478 -4.97 -17.78 5.53
CA MET A 478 -5.35 -16.76 6.51
C MET A 478 -6.15 -17.38 7.67
N VAL A 479 -7.17 -18.20 7.37
CA VAL A 479 -7.96 -18.89 8.40
C VAL A 479 -7.10 -19.84 9.24
N LEU A 480 -6.11 -20.51 8.63
CA LEU A 480 -5.16 -21.37 9.34
C LEU A 480 -4.24 -20.58 10.26
N THR A 481 -3.67 -19.46 9.80
CA THR A 481 -2.74 -18.62 10.59
C THR A 481 -3.43 -17.77 11.67
N ASP A 482 -4.74 -17.51 11.54
CA ASP A 482 -5.57 -16.84 12.55
C ASP A 482 -6.05 -17.80 13.66
N LYS A 483 -5.74 -19.10 13.59
CA LYS A 483 -6.06 -20.06 14.66
C LYS A 483 -5.32 -19.74 15.94
N LYS A 484 -6.03 -19.85 17.07
CA LYS A 484 -5.53 -19.55 18.43
C LYS A 484 -4.13 -20.14 18.72
N PHE A 485 -3.89 -21.41 18.34
CA PHE A 485 -2.60 -22.08 18.53
C PHE A 485 -1.38 -21.36 17.91
N ILE A 486 -1.54 -20.73 16.76
CA ILE A 486 -0.47 -19.96 16.08
C ILE A 486 -0.40 -18.55 16.65
N ARG A 487 -1.57 -17.93 16.91
CA ARG A 487 -1.67 -16.59 17.52
C ARG A 487 -1.04 -16.51 18.91
N ASP A 488 -1.16 -17.57 19.71
CA ASP A 488 -0.54 -17.68 21.04
C ASP A 488 1.00 -17.87 20.97
N ARG A 489 1.59 -18.03 19.77
CA ARG A 489 3.02 -18.28 19.52
C ARG A 489 3.57 -17.35 18.42
N PRO A 490 3.84 -16.07 18.72
CA PRO A 490 4.16 -15.05 17.70
C PRO A 490 5.36 -15.41 16.81
N ASN A 491 6.42 -15.97 17.40
CA ASN A 491 7.61 -16.40 16.65
C ASN A 491 7.28 -17.50 15.63
N LEU A 492 6.41 -18.47 16.00
CA LEU A 492 6.00 -19.54 15.11
C LEU A 492 5.16 -19.00 13.93
N GLY A 493 4.22 -18.09 14.22
CA GLY A 493 3.44 -17.44 13.17
C GLY A 493 4.31 -16.61 12.21
N SER A 494 5.29 -15.86 12.73
CA SER A 494 6.25 -15.12 11.91
C SER A 494 7.14 -16.05 11.04
N CYS A 495 7.63 -17.16 11.59
CA CYS A 495 8.36 -18.16 10.81
C CYS A 495 7.50 -18.78 9.70
N ILE A 496 6.24 -19.16 10.00
CA ILE A 496 5.29 -19.67 9.00
C ILE A 496 5.05 -18.61 7.92
N PHE A 497 4.80 -17.36 8.30
CA PHE A 497 4.66 -16.25 7.37
C PHE A 497 5.86 -16.15 6.43
N TRP A 498 7.10 -16.06 6.95
CA TRP A 498 8.30 -15.90 6.13
C TRP A 498 8.62 -17.12 5.25
N ILE A 499 8.40 -18.34 5.73
CA ILE A 499 8.58 -19.57 4.93
C ILE A 499 7.58 -19.57 3.78
N THR A 500 6.29 -19.37 4.07
CA THR A 500 5.24 -19.33 3.04
C THR A 500 5.46 -18.18 2.06
N PHE A 501 5.88 -17.00 2.55
CA PHE A 501 6.17 -15.82 1.74
C PHE A 501 7.38 -16.02 0.80
N CYS A 502 8.46 -16.63 1.29
CA CYS A 502 9.69 -16.84 0.52
C CYS A 502 9.52 -17.94 -0.55
N PHE A 503 8.97 -19.10 -0.17
CA PHE A 503 8.98 -20.30 -1.01
C PHE A 503 7.68 -20.53 -1.79
N THR A 504 6.57 -19.86 -1.44
CA THR A 504 5.26 -20.09 -2.07
C THR A 504 4.64 -18.80 -2.59
N GLY A 505 3.65 -18.92 -3.48
CA GLY A 505 2.97 -17.77 -4.07
C GLY A 505 3.82 -17.08 -5.15
N GLN A 506 4.69 -16.14 -4.77
CA GLN A 506 5.32 -15.20 -5.71
C GLN A 506 6.31 -15.85 -6.69
N PRO A 507 7.28 -16.70 -6.27
CA PRO A 507 8.21 -17.32 -7.21
C PRO A 507 7.49 -18.33 -8.11
N ALA A 508 6.47 -19.01 -7.58
CA ALA A 508 5.63 -19.94 -8.33
C ALA A 508 4.78 -19.20 -9.39
N ALA A 509 4.14 -18.07 -9.03
CA ALA A 509 3.39 -17.25 -9.97
C ALA A 509 4.29 -16.70 -11.09
N MET A 510 5.49 -16.21 -10.75
CA MET A 510 6.45 -15.72 -11.76
C MET A 510 6.95 -16.83 -12.69
N MET A 511 7.20 -18.04 -12.17
CA MET A 511 7.49 -19.21 -12.99
C MET A 511 6.32 -19.52 -13.93
N VAL A 512 5.09 -19.58 -13.42
CA VAL A 512 3.90 -19.88 -14.24
C VAL A 512 3.66 -18.81 -15.31
N PHE A 513 3.77 -17.51 -15.02
CA PHE A 513 3.64 -16.46 -16.05
C PHE A 513 4.74 -16.53 -17.12
N PHE A 514 5.96 -16.90 -16.73
CA PHE A 514 7.05 -17.09 -17.69
C PHE A 514 6.78 -18.29 -18.60
N LEU A 515 6.41 -19.43 -18.02
CA LEU A 515 6.11 -20.64 -18.80
C LEU A 515 4.88 -20.43 -19.71
N LEU A 516 3.79 -19.82 -19.22
CA LEU A 516 2.61 -19.50 -20.04
C LEU A 516 2.87 -18.55 -21.22
N LYS A 517 3.97 -17.79 -21.19
CA LYS A 517 4.33 -16.85 -22.26
C LYS A 517 5.36 -17.43 -23.25
N TYR A 518 6.22 -18.34 -22.79
CA TYR A 518 7.39 -18.79 -23.54
C TYR A 518 7.40 -20.29 -23.84
N MET A 519 6.52 -21.10 -23.25
CA MET A 519 6.19 -22.45 -23.71
C MET A 519 4.95 -22.41 -24.61
#